data_AF-A0A1B6H3D6-F1
#
_entry.id   AF-A0A1B6H3D6-F1
#
_cell.length_a   1.000
_cell.length_b   1.000
_cell.length_c   1.000
_cell.angle_alpha   90.00
_cell.angle_beta   90.00
_cell.angle_gamma   90.00
#
_symmetry.space_group_name_H-M   'P 1'
#
loop_
_entity.id
_entity.type
_entity.pdbx_description
1 polymer ?
#
loop_
_entity_poly.entity_id
_entity_poly.type
_entity_poly.pdbx_seq_one_letter_code
_entity_poly.pdbx_strand_id
1 'polypeptide(L)'
;MLIKLGHYLLVLCVSTTYCEMASTPSPEVLRRIEELCRDIRAADQAVYLALEMKHKPSMDKHLLRKNLDDYNEALHNLRKMAVENKDQVMRSAKDIFEEGLPKYFRLSFAEYQLQDNLDMNSDEIEDIYVYRGRAMDIWSDIHVELGIPWQ
;
A
#
# COMPACT_ATOMS: atom_id res chain seq x y z
N MET A 1 -28.92 -50.08 -16.14
CA MET A 1 -28.95 -48.60 -16.24
C MET A 1 -28.37 -47.87 -15.01
N LEU A 2 -27.90 -48.57 -13.96
CA LEU A 2 -27.38 -47.97 -12.72
C LEU A 2 -25.88 -47.59 -12.75
N ILE A 3 -25.09 -48.21 -13.64
CA ILE A 3 -23.62 -48.01 -13.69
C ILE A 3 -23.23 -46.65 -14.27
N LYS A 4 -24.10 -46.05 -15.12
CA LYS A 4 -23.84 -44.72 -15.71
C LYS A 4 -24.03 -43.57 -14.71
N LEU A 5 -24.92 -43.69 -13.73
CA LEU A 5 -25.16 -42.65 -12.71
C LEU A 5 -24.00 -42.48 -11.72
N GLY A 6 -23.33 -43.59 -11.36
CA GLY A 6 -22.18 -43.54 -10.45
C GLY A 6 -20.97 -42.80 -11.03
N HIS A 7 -20.76 -42.88 -12.35
CA HIS A 7 -19.67 -42.17 -13.02
C HIS A 7 -19.89 -40.65 -13.09
N TYR A 8 -21.14 -40.20 -13.27
CA TYR A 8 -21.44 -38.76 -13.28
C TYR A 8 -21.28 -38.12 -11.90
N LEU A 9 -21.67 -38.81 -10.83
CA LEU A 9 -21.49 -38.34 -9.45
C LEU A 9 -20.02 -38.24 -9.04
N LEU A 10 -19.18 -39.20 -9.46
CA LEU A 10 -17.75 -39.18 -9.16
C LEU A 10 -17.01 -38.06 -9.90
N VAL A 11 -17.36 -37.79 -11.16
CA VAL A 11 -16.77 -36.67 -11.92
C VAL A 11 -17.19 -35.32 -11.32
N LEU A 12 -18.42 -35.19 -10.80
CA LEU A 12 -18.88 -33.99 -10.11
C LEU A 12 -18.17 -33.75 -8.76
N CYS A 13 -17.94 -34.79 -7.95
CA CYS A 13 -17.23 -34.66 -6.68
C CYS A 13 -15.72 -34.37 -6.86
N VAL A 14 -15.10 -34.93 -7.90
CA VAL A 14 -13.69 -34.65 -8.20
C VAL A 14 -13.53 -33.24 -8.77
N SER A 15 -14.50 -32.73 -9.53
CA SER A 15 -14.45 -31.34 -10.05
C SER A 15 -14.77 -30.29 -8.99
N THR A 16 -15.64 -30.56 -8.00
CA THR A 16 -15.80 -29.62 -6.86
C THR A 16 -14.58 -29.59 -5.96
N THR A 17 -13.94 -30.72 -5.70
CA THR A 17 -12.69 -30.75 -4.90
C THR A 17 -11.48 -30.18 -5.64
N TYR A 18 -11.42 -30.30 -6.96
CA TYR A 18 -10.36 -29.63 -7.75
C TYR A 18 -10.61 -28.13 -7.97
N CYS A 19 -11.87 -27.68 -8.02
CA CYS A 19 -12.21 -26.26 -8.10
C CYS A 19 -12.11 -25.53 -6.74
N GLU A 20 -12.20 -26.24 -5.61
CA GLU A 20 -11.91 -25.68 -4.28
C GLU A 20 -10.41 -25.62 -3.95
N MET A 21 -9.54 -26.23 -4.78
CA MET A 21 -8.12 -25.87 -4.84
C MET A 21 -7.88 -24.60 -5.69
N ALA A 22 -8.83 -23.67 -5.63
CA ALA A 22 -8.59 -22.26 -5.89
C ALA A 22 -7.59 -21.75 -4.84
N SER A 23 -6.31 -22.01 -5.10
CA SER A 23 -5.13 -21.29 -4.59
C SER A 23 -5.29 -20.77 -3.16
N THR A 24 -5.30 -21.67 -2.18
CA THR A 24 -5.06 -21.25 -0.79
C THR A 24 -3.78 -20.41 -0.77
N PRO A 25 -3.85 -19.14 -0.35
CA PRO A 25 -2.70 -18.25 -0.35
C PRO A 25 -1.53 -18.91 0.39
N SER A 26 -0.32 -18.81 -0.15
CA SER A 26 0.86 -19.19 0.63
C SER A 26 0.87 -18.31 1.90
N PRO A 27 1.02 -18.90 3.11
CA PRO A 27 1.11 -18.14 4.35
C PRO A 27 2.19 -17.04 4.30
N GLU A 28 3.24 -17.27 3.51
CA GLU A 28 4.31 -16.30 3.29
C GLU A 28 3.84 -15.06 2.52
N VAL A 29 3.00 -15.24 1.50
CA VAL A 29 2.47 -14.13 0.69
C VAL A 29 1.56 -13.25 1.54
N LEU A 30 0.67 -13.86 2.33
CA LEU A 30 -0.21 -13.13 3.25
C LEU A 30 0.60 -12.32 4.26
N ARG A 31 1.58 -12.96 4.92
CA ARG A 31 2.47 -12.28 5.87
C ARG A 31 3.19 -11.11 5.20
N ARG A 32 3.64 -11.28 3.96
CA ARG A 32 4.33 -10.21 3.23
C ARG A 32 3.41 -9.03 2.92
N ILE A 33 2.17 -9.28 2.53
CA ILE A 33 1.18 -8.21 2.30
C ILE A 33 0.90 -7.47 3.61
N GLU A 34 0.70 -8.20 4.72
CA GLU A 34 0.47 -7.60 6.04
C GLU A 34 1.65 -6.75 6.53
N GLU A 35 2.89 -7.19 6.27
CA GLU A 35 4.10 -6.41 6.54
C GLU A 35 4.13 -5.12 5.73
N LEU A 36 3.87 -5.19 4.42
CA LEU A 36 3.81 -4.00 3.57
C LEU A 36 2.73 -3.02 4.05
N CYS A 37 1.56 -3.51 4.43
CA CYS A 37 0.51 -2.66 5.00
C CYS A 37 0.97 -1.94 6.29
N ARG A 38 1.70 -2.66 7.15
CA ARG A 38 2.26 -2.07 8.38
C ARG A 38 3.31 -1.02 8.07
N ASP A 39 4.19 -1.29 7.11
CA ASP A 39 5.27 -0.40 6.71
C ASP A 39 4.71 0.89 6.09
N ILE A 40 3.71 0.78 5.21
CA ILE A 40 2.99 1.92 4.62
C ILE A 40 2.42 2.83 5.72
N ARG A 41 1.72 2.26 6.71
CA ARG A 41 1.13 3.03 7.81
C ARG A 41 2.18 3.67 8.72
N ALA A 42 3.25 2.93 9.03
CA ALA A 42 4.33 3.42 9.87
C ALA A 42 5.03 4.61 9.21
N ALA A 43 5.33 4.50 7.92
CA ALA A 43 5.95 5.56 7.14
C ALA A 43 4.99 6.75 6.95
N ASP A 44 3.71 6.54 6.61
CA ASP A 44 2.68 7.60 6.54
C ASP A 44 2.60 8.39 7.84
N GLN A 45 2.52 7.69 8.97
CA GLN A 45 2.45 8.33 10.29
C GLN A 45 3.74 9.09 10.63
N ALA A 46 4.91 8.56 10.26
CA ALA A 46 6.19 9.21 10.51
C ALA A 46 6.35 10.49 9.66
N VAL A 47 5.97 10.44 8.39
CA VAL A 47 5.94 11.62 7.51
C VAL A 47 4.90 12.63 8.00
N TYR A 48 3.71 12.19 8.40
CA TYR A 48 2.68 13.06 8.96
C TYR A 48 3.19 13.81 10.18
N LEU A 49 3.75 13.10 11.17
CA LEU A 49 4.27 13.72 12.38
C LEU A 49 5.41 14.68 12.07
N ALA A 50 6.20 14.36 11.04
CA ALA A 50 7.25 15.25 10.61
C ALA A 50 6.68 16.55 10.01
N LEU A 51 5.76 16.43 9.06
CA LEU A 51 5.20 17.60 8.37
C LEU A 51 4.18 18.40 9.19
N GLU A 52 3.54 17.80 10.20
CA GLU A 52 2.57 18.50 11.06
C GLU A 52 3.23 19.62 11.88
N MET A 53 4.53 19.51 12.17
CA MET A 53 5.37 20.56 12.78
C MET A 53 4.83 21.19 14.07
N LYS A 54 3.84 20.57 14.74
CA LYS A 54 3.07 21.26 15.76
C LYS A 54 3.90 21.69 16.97
N HIS A 55 4.96 20.97 17.39
CA HIS A 55 5.70 21.32 18.62
C HIS A 55 7.14 20.78 18.75
N LYS A 56 8.04 20.82 17.75
CA LYS A 56 9.47 20.52 18.02
C LYS A 56 10.49 21.28 17.15
N PRO A 57 11.54 21.87 17.75
CA PRO A 57 12.79 22.15 17.06
C PRO A 57 13.63 20.86 17.01
N SER A 58 14.39 20.64 15.95
CA SER A 58 15.13 19.40 15.64
C SER A 58 14.25 18.26 15.16
N MET A 59 13.87 18.38 13.90
CA MET A 59 13.47 17.24 13.13
C MET A 59 14.53 17.06 12.06
N ASP A 60 14.99 15.83 11.89
CA ASP A 60 16.09 15.54 10.98
C ASP A 60 15.54 15.46 9.55
N LYS A 61 15.97 16.38 8.68
CA LYS A 61 15.60 16.38 7.26
C LYS A 61 15.96 15.07 6.56
N HIS A 62 17.03 14.40 6.98
CA HIS A 62 17.40 13.08 6.47
C HIS A 62 16.41 12.01 6.90
N LEU A 63 15.90 12.10 8.13
CA LEU A 63 14.86 11.18 8.60
C LEU A 63 13.54 11.39 7.86
N LEU A 64 13.13 12.64 7.59
CA LEU A 64 11.96 12.91 6.75
C LEU A 64 12.12 12.31 5.36
N ARG A 65 13.26 12.53 4.70
CA ARG A 65 13.54 11.94 3.39
C ARG A 65 13.50 10.42 3.41
N LYS A 66 14.16 9.80 4.40
CA LYS A 66 14.14 8.35 4.57
C LYS A 66 12.71 7.83 4.70
N ASN A 67 11.85 8.49 5.48
CA ASN A 67 10.47 8.05 5.63
C ASN A 67 9.64 8.22 4.34
N LEU A 68 9.93 9.25 3.53
CA LEU A 68 9.31 9.42 2.20
C LEU A 68 9.78 8.35 1.21
N ASP A 69 11.06 7.97 1.25
CA ASP A 69 11.63 6.86 0.47
C ASP A 69 10.99 5.53 0.88
N ASP A 70 11.01 5.22 2.17
CA ASP A 70 10.43 3.99 2.75
C ASP A 70 8.94 3.87 2.38
N TYR A 71 8.20 4.99 2.43
CA TYR A 71 6.80 5.04 2.03
C TYR A 71 6.59 4.69 0.54
N ASN A 72 7.34 5.34 -0.35
CA ASN A 72 7.26 5.10 -1.79
C ASN A 72 7.69 3.67 -2.15
N GLU A 73 8.70 3.14 -1.49
CA GLU A 73 9.16 1.76 -1.68
C GLU A 73 8.10 0.75 -1.22
N ALA A 74 7.49 0.95 -0.05
CA ALA A 74 6.46 0.07 0.46
C ALA A 74 5.22 0.06 -0.46
N LEU A 75 4.79 1.22 -0.96
CA LEU A 75 3.72 1.31 -1.98
C LEU A 75 4.09 0.58 -3.27
N HIS A 76 5.30 0.79 -3.78
CA HIS A 76 5.74 0.15 -5.00
C HIS A 76 5.80 -1.38 -4.87
N ASN A 77 6.22 -1.88 -3.70
CA ASN A 77 6.21 -3.31 -3.41
C ASN A 77 4.78 -3.84 -3.26
N LEU A 78 3.86 -3.10 -2.63
CA LEU A 78 2.45 -3.47 -2.59
C LEU A 78 1.84 -3.52 -4.00
N ARG A 79 2.21 -2.61 -4.90
CA ARG A 79 1.81 -2.65 -6.31
C ARG A 79 2.27 -3.93 -7.00
N LYS A 80 3.51 -4.35 -6.82
CA LYS A 80 4.00 -5.64 -7.36
C LYS A 80 3.15 -6.80 -6.85
N MET A 81 2.85 -6.81 -5.55
CA MET A 81 1.96 -7.81 -4.95
C MET A 81 0.54 -7.74 -5.54
N ALA A 82 0.03 -6.55 -5.87
CA ALA A 82 -1.29 -6.38 -6.49
C ALA A 82 -1.35 -6.99 -7.89
N VAL A 83 -0.27 -6.89 -8.67
CA VAL A 83 -0.15 -7.52 -9.99
C VAL A 83 -0.07 -9.05 -9.88
N GLU A 84 0.75 -9.55 -8.95
CA GLU A 84 1.05 -10.98 -8.83
C GLU A 84 -0.01 -11.76 -8.03
N ASN A 85 -0.62 -11.12 -7.03
CA ASN A 85 -1.46 -11.74 -6.01
C ASN A 85 -2.74 -10.92 -5.74
N LYS A 86 -3.37 -10.42 -6.80
CA LYS A 86 -4.54 -9.50 -6.77
C LYS A 86 -5.59 -9.84 -5.71
N ASP A 87 -6.16 -11.05 -5.74
CA ASP A 87 -7.23 -11.45 -4.81
C ASP A 87 -6.79 -11.50 -3.34
N GLN A 88 -5.50 -11.70 -3.09
CA GLN A 88 -4.95 -11.73 -1.73
C GLN A 88 -4.73 -10.31 -1.24
N VAL A 89 -4.17 -9.42 -2.09
CA VAL A 89 -4.02 -8.00 -1.76
C VAL A 89 -5.38 -7.34 -1.52
N MET A 90 -6.38 -7.58 -2.38
CA MET A 90 -7.74 -7.06 -2.20
C MET A 90 -8.37 -7.47 -0.86
N ARG A 91 -8.03 -8.65 -0.33
CA ARG A 91 -8.57 -9.14 0.95
C ARG A 91 -7.76 -8.64 2.14
N SER A 92 -6.43 -8.74 2.07
CA SER A 92 -5.54 -8.49 3.20
C SER A 92 -5.15 -7.02 3.38
N ALA A 93 -5.20 -6.20 2.33
CA ALA A 93 -4.92 -4.76 2.38
C ALA A 93 -6.19 -3.90 2.25
N LYS A 94 -7.37 -4.50 2.39
CA LYS A 94 -8.66 -3.83 2.20
C LYS A 94 -8.82 -2.59 3.08
N ASP A 95 -8.39 -2.72 4.33
CA ASP A 95 -8.42 -1.67 5.34
C ASP A 95 -7.63 -0.42 4.92
N ILE A 96 -6.46 -0.60 4.32
CA ILE A 96 -5.65 0.49 3.79
C ILE A 96 -6.37 1.25 2.66
N PHE A 97 -7.08 0.55 1.78
CA PHE A 97 -7.83 1.20 0.70
C PHE A 97 -9.10 1.88 1.22
N GLU A 98 -9.76 1.30 2.23
CA GLU A 98 -10.94 1.89 2.89
C GLU A 98 -10.60 3.14 3.71
N GLU A 99 -9.39 3.23 4.25
CA GLU A 99 -8.88 4.45 4.92
C GLU A 99 -8.72 5.63 3.94
N GLY A 100 -8.68 5.34 2.63
CA GLY A 100 -8.52 6.31 1.56
C GLY A 100 -7.09 6.82 1.46
N LEU A 101 -6.93 8.08 1.03
CA LEU A 101 -5.59 8.67 0.90
C LEU A 101 -4.84 8.73 2.24
N PRO A 102 -3.52 8.51 2.23
CA PRO A 102 -2.68 8.53 3.43
C PRO A 102 -2.79 9.85 4.19
N LYS A 103 -2.60 9.81 5.51
CA LYS A 103 -2.80 10.98 6.38
C LYS A 103 -1.88 12.13 6.00
N TYR A 104 -0.63 11.87 5.65
CA TYR A 104 0.32 12.94 5.33
C TYR A 104 -0.06 13.69 4.05
N PHE A 105 -0.86 13.10 3.15
CA PHE A 105 -1.39 13.82 1.98
C PHE A 105 -2.43 14.87 2.35
N ARG A 106 -3.09 14.72 3.51
CA ARG A 106 -4.08 15.67 4.02
C ARG A 106 -3.43 16.89 4.65
N LEU A 107 -2.11 16.87 4.85
CA LEU A 107 -1.35 17.99 5.37
C LEU A 107 -0.99 18.98 4.26
N SER A 108 -1.42 20.22 4.48
CA SER A 108 -0.77 21.40 3.91
C SER A 108 0.32 21.87 4.88
N PHE A 109 1.54 22.02 4.39
CA PHE A 109 2.63 22.67 5.10
C PHE A 109 3.02 23.92 4.30
N ALA A 110 3.47 24.97 5.00
CA ALA A 110 3.99 26.14 4.33
C ALA A 110 5.51 26.00 4.13
N GLU A 111 6.01 26.36 2.95
CA GLU A 111 7.43 26.18 2.60
C GLU A 111 8.37 26.86 3.61
N TYR A 112 8.02 28.06 4.08
CA TYR A 112 8.82 28.76 5.10
C TYR A 112 8.96 27.93 6.39
N GLN A 113 7.98 27.10 6.74
CA GLN A 113 8.09 26.23 7.92
C GLN A 113 9.07 25.08 7.71
N LEU A 114 9.21 24.58 6.47
CA LEU A 114 10.26 23.61 6.13
C LEU A 114 11.64 24.27 6.14
N GLN A 115 11.74 25.49 5.63
CA GLN A 115 12.99 26.26 5.69
C GLN A 115 13.41 26.52 7.14
N ASP A 116 12.51 27.08 7.95
CA ASP A 116 12.82 27.49 9.32
C ASP A 116 13.01 26.31 10.29
N ASN A 117 12.24 25.23 10.14
CA ASN A 117 12.26 24.11 11.09
C ASN A 117 13.16 22.95 10.69
N LEU A 118 13.43 22.76 9.39
CA LEU A 118 14.24 21.65 8.86
C LEU A 118 15.52 22.09 8.16
N ASP A 119 15.79 23.39 8.05
CA ASP A 119 16.94 23.93 7.31
C ASP A 119 16.98 23.35 5.88
N MET A 120 15.81 23.36 5.23
CA MET A 120 15.64 22.91 3.85
C MET A 120 15.77 24.08 2.89
N ASN A 121 16.50 23.90 1.80
CA ASN A 121 16.47 24.84 0.68
C ASN A 121 15.29 24.56 -0.28
N SER A 122 15.07 25.44 -1.26
CA SER A 122 13.96 25.32 -2.21
C SER A 122 13.94 24.00 -2.99
N ASP A 123 15.10 23.51 -3.44
CA ASP A 123 15.20 22.24 -4.18
C ASP A 123 14.79 21.06 -3.26
N GLU A 124 15.20 21.11 -2.00
CA GLU A 124 14.85 20.07 -1.01
C GLU A 124 13.35 20.04 -0.68
N ILE A 125 12.68 21.19 -0.79
CA ILE A 125 11.23 21.32 -0.60
C ILE A 125 10.49 20.83 -1.86
N GLU A 126 10.99 21.17 -3.04
CA GLU A 126 10.48 20.65 -4.31
C GLU A 126 10.54 19.12 -4.35
N ASP A 127 11.63 18.53 -3.86
CA ASP A 127 11.77 17.07 -3.73
C ASP A 127 10.63 16.46 -2.92
N ILE A 128 10.15 17.10 -1.83
CA ILE A 128 9.02 16.58 -1.05
C ILE A 128 7.75 16.50 -1.92
N TYR A 129 7.51 17.50 -2.76
CA TYR A 129 6.38 17.47 -3.69
C TYR A 129 6.56 16.38 -4.76
N VAL A 130 7.77 16.16 -5.25
CA VAL A 130 8.10 15.05 -6.17
C VAL A 130 7.82 13.70 -5.52
N TYR A 131 8.24 13.50 -4.27
CA TYR A 131 7.94 12.29 -3.50
C TYR A 131 6.44 12.07 -3.30
N ARG A 132 5.67 13.13 -3.08
CA ARG A 132 4.21 13.08 -2.99
C ARG A 132 3.57 12.70 -4.33
N GLY A 133 4.02 13.31 -5.43
CA GLY A 133 3.53 13.00 -6.77
C GLY A 133 3.74 11.52 -7.11
N ARG A 134 4.96 11.02 -6.90
CA ARG A 134 5.31 9.61 -7.15
C ARG A 134 4.45 8.65 -6.33
N ALA A 135 4.22 8.95 -5.05
CA ALA A 135 3.38 8.13 -4.20
C ALA A 135 1.92 8.10 -4.70
N MET A 136 1.39 9.21 -5.19
CA MET A 136 0.05 9.27 -5.79
C MET A 136 -0.04 8.47 -7.08
N ASP A 137 0.97 8.54 -7.93
CA ASP A 137 1.02 7.76 -9.17
C ASP A 137 0.99 6.26 -8.86
N ILE A 138 1.82 5.81 -7.92
CA ILE A 138 1.85 4.40 -7.49
C ILE A 138 0.50 3.99 -6.86
N TRP A 139 -0.08 4.85 -6.02
CA TRP A 139 -1.38 4.59 -5.40
C TRP A 139 -2.50 4.45 -6.44
N SER A 140 -2.48 5.31 -7.46
CA SER A 140 -3.39 5.24 -8.62
C SER A 140 -3.24 3.92 -9.36
N ASP A 141 -2.00 3.53 -9.65
CA ASP A 141 -1.73 2.28 -10.32
C ASP A 141 -2.28 1.10 -9.53
N ILE A 142 -2.11 1.07 -8.20
CA ILE A 142 -2.67 0.00 -7.36
C ILE A 142 -4.19 -0.05 -7.50
N HIS A 143 -4.88 1.08 -7.50
CA HIS A 143 -6.34 1.13 -7.68
C HIS A 143 -6.75 0.57 -9.03
N VAL A 144 -6.03 0.92 -10.10
CA VAL A 144 -6.26 0.38 -11.45
C VAL A 144 -6.04 -1.13 -11.48
N GLU A 145 -4.91 -1.62 -10.96
CA GLU A 145 -4.58 -3.05 -10.94
C GLU A 145 -5.64 -3.86 -10.16
N LEU A 146 -6.09 -3.34 -9.03
CA LEU A 146 -7.08 -4.00 -8.19
C LEU A 146 -8.53 -3.80 -8.68
N GLY A 147 -8.78 -2.84 -9.59
CA GLY A 147 -10.12 -2.47 -10.04
C GLY A 147 -10.94 -1.74 -8.97
N ILE A 148 -10.27 -1.02 -8.08
CA ILE A 148 -10.89 -0.22 -7.02
C ILE A 148 -11.17 1.18 -7.58
N PRO A 149 -12.42 1.67 -7.59
CA PRO A 149 -12.71 3.02 -8.06
C PRO A 149 -12.14 4.07 -7.09
N TRP A 150 -11.65 5.18 -7.65
CA TRP A 150 -11.26 6.35 -6.86
C TRP A 150 -12.47 6.94 -6.14
N GLN A 151 -12.35 7.15 -4.83
CA GLN A 151 -13.33 7.83 -3.98
C GLN A 151 -12.75 9.13 -3.43
#